data_AF-A0A7S1FPG3-F1
#
_entry.id   AF-A0A7S1FPG3-F1
#
_cell.length_a   1.000
_cell.length_b   1.000
_cell.length_c   1.000
_cell.angle_alpha   90.00
_cell.angle_beta   90.00
_cell.angle_gamma   90.00
#
_symmetry.space_group_name_H-M   'P 1'
#
loop_
_entity.id
_entity.type
_entity.pdbx_description
1 polymer ?
#
loop_
_entity_poly.entity_id
_entity_poly.type
_entity_poly.pdbx_seq_one_letter_code
_entity_poly.pdbx_strand_id
1 'polypeptide(L)'
;MFYLEYQSTRFWSCEKKWSRKVKIHFGKCGFGGTTIKKDFETAEDAQDYMDKQVSAKRIQGYVDVNIPETKNTTNSSASTQKSALTARSNSSRSLRTVTPTKEKVGLKRHAPPNLNNEEEIKVDSGLAKIDSALFSKVCVHPNLHAKLAVVDKKKNIDRYYILQVLIDNTTKRLKGTHKNIVPPMHYLFTRWGRTGTGGQAQLEGPFDGEEEVEEKFATVFRSKTGVDWSDAVPGMFPEEGKYSYLKNNINMKTRGKWHYFLRNDPLGKPDGWYPYDKQNSADTEELYKEYISSNNSVRFSTRFIHSESSGFTYEVDLVLMSQKNTMSGTLRSIARHI
;
A
#
# COMPACT_ATOMS: atom_id res chain seq x y z
N MET A 1 14.10 -15.18 -7.24
CA MET A 1 15.05 -14.29 -7.95
C MET A 1 16.28 -15.11 -8.27
N PHE A 2 16.87 -14.99 -9.47
CA PHE A 2 18.12 -15.68 -9.80
C PHE A 2 19.25 -14.65 -9.89
N TYR A 3 20.38 -14.95 -9.28
CA TYR A 3 21.60 -14.15 -9.39
C TYR A 3 22.76 -15.09 -9.73
N LEU A 4 23.42 -14.80 -10.85
CA LEU A 4 24.48 -15.60 -11.40
C LEU A 4 25.72 -14.73 -11.63
N GLU A 5 26.90 -15.27 -11.36
CA GLU A 5 28.17 -14.63 -11.67
C GLU A 5 28.96 -15.41 -12.72
N TYR A 6 29.72 -14.67 -13.51
CA TYR A 6 30.65 -15.24 -14.48
C TYR A 6 32.05 -14.71 -14.17
N GLN A 7 32.95 -15.64 -13.81
CA GLN A 7 34.37 -15.38 -13.54
C GLN A 7 34.62 -14.23 -12.56
N SER A 8 33.71 -13.99 -11.60
CA SER A 8 33.76 -12.90 -10.60
C SER A 8 33.91 -11.48 -11.16
N THR A 9 33.69 -11.28 -12.47
CA THR A 9 33.84 -9.97 -13.14
C THR A 9 32.54 -9.46 -13.71
N ARG A 10 31.54 -10.33 -13.87
CA ARG A 10 30.22 -9.98 -14.40
C ARG A 10 29.13 -10.61 -13.55
N PHE A 11 28.05 -9.86 -13.37
CA PHE A 11 26.84 -10.33 -12.74
C PHE A 11 25.70 -10.36 -13.77
N TRP A 12 24.77 -11.28 -13.55
CA TRP A 12 23.51 -11.34 -14.25
C TRP A 12 22.44 -11.77 -13.26
N SER A 13 21.33 -11.07 -13.24
CA SER A 13 20.20 -11.38 -12.39
C SER A 13 18.91 -11.32 -13.19
N CYS A 14 17.99 -12.19 -12.81
CA CYS A 14 16.67 -12.26 -13.41
C CYS A 14 15.64 -12.39 -12.31
N GLU A 15 14.69 -11.47 -12.33
CA GLU A 15 13.66 -11.36 -11.33
C GLU A 15 12.31 -11.29 -12.01
N LYS A 16 11.41 -12.18 -11.60
CA LYS A 16 9.99 -12.07 -11.89
C LYS A 16 9.46 -10.91 -11.06
N LYS A 17 9.06 -9.83 -11.72
CA LYS A 17 8.36 -8.72 -11.08
C LYS A 17 6.90 -8.88 -11.47
N TRP A 18 6.03 -9.32 -10.55
CA TRP A 18 4.65 -9.69 -10.85
C TRP A 18 4.52 -10.92 -11.75
N SER A 19 3.30 -11.43 -11.93
CA SER A 19 3.05 -12.63 -12.71
C SER A 19 3.53 -12.53 -14.17
N ARG A 20 3.47 -11.34 -14.79
CA ARG A 20 3.70 -11.16 -16.25
C ARG A 20 4.88 -10.29 -16.66
N LYS A 21 5.75 -9.86 -15.74
CA LYS A 21 6.93 -9.05 -16.11
C LYS A 21 8.21 -9.69 -15.62
N VAL A 22 9.22 -9.63 -16.48
CA VAL A 22 10.56 -10.13 -16.18
C VAL A 22 11.52 -8.96 -16.25
N LYS A 23 12.26 -8.74 -15.16
CA LYS A 23 13.35 -7.78 -15.08
C LYS A 23 14.66 -8.54 -15.12
N ILE A 24 15.48 -8.24 -16.10
CA ILE A 24 16.84 -8.77 -16.24
C ILE A 24 17.82 -7.63 -15.96
N HIS A 25 18.75 -7.83 -15.04
CA HIS A 25 19.78 -6.85 -14.71
C HIS A 25 21.17 -7.48 -14.79
N PHE A 26 22.07 -6.91 -15.58
CA PHE A 26 23.39 -7.51 -15.85
C PHE A 26 24.47 -6.45 -16.06
N GLY A 27 25.72 -6.79 -15.78
CA GLY A 27 26.81 -5.84 -15.87
C GLY A 27 28.15 -6.40 -15.41
N LYS A 28 29.15 -5.54 -15.32
CA LYS A 28 30.42 -5.85 -14.64
C LYS A 28 30.27 -5.59 -13.14
N CYS A 29 30.81 -6.48 -12.31
CA CYS A 29 30.82 -6.27 -10.86
C CYS A 29 31.53 -4.95 -10.53
N GLY A 30 30.92 -4.10 -9.70
CA GLY A 30 31.42 -2.76 -9.36
C GLY A 30 30.95 -1.62 -10.29
N PHE A 31 30.10 -1.89 -11.29
CA PHE A 31 29.52 -0.88 -12.18
C PHE A 31 27.99 -0.95 -12.19
N GLY A 32 27.31 0.16 -12.54
CA GLY A 32 25.84 0.33 -12.46
C GLY A 32 24.99 -0.59 -13.37
N GLY A 33 25.59 -1.48 -14.16
CA GLY A 33 24.90 -2.46 -14.98
C GLY A 33 23.92 -1.90 -16.01
N THR A 34 23.14 -2.79 -16.62
CA THR A 34 22.07 -2.49 -17.57
C THR A 34 20.83 -3.29 -17.18
N THR A 35 19.66 -2.68 -17.34
CA THR A 35 18.37 -3.31 -16.99
C THR A 35 17.50 -3.42 -18.23
N ILE A 36 16.97 -4.62 -18.47
CA ILE A 36 15.95 -4.90 -19.49
C ILE A 36 14.67 -5.32 -18.76
N LYS A 37 13.55 -4.68 -19.11
CA LYS A 37 12.20 -5.05 -18.65
C LYS A 37 11.44 -5.64 -19.84
N LYS A 38 10.79 -6.79 -19.65
CA LYS A 38 9.96 -7.42 -20.67
C LYS A 38 8.62 -7.84 -20.07
N ASP A 39 7.54 -7.44 -20.76
CA ASP A 39 6.17 -7.75 -20.40
C ASP A 39 5.68 -8.91 -21.27
N PHE A 40 4.86 -9.79 -20.69
CA PHE A 40 4.32 -10.99 -21.34
C PHE A 40 2.79 -10.99 -21.28
N GLU A 41 2.16 -11.74 -22.18
CA GLU A 41 0.71 -11.87 -22.22
C GLU A 41 0.20 -12.72 -21.04
N THR A 42 0.91 -13.80 -20.73
CA THR A 42 0.58 -14.73 -19.63
C THR A 42 1.71 -14.88 -18.62
N ALA A 43 1.35 -15.39 -17.43
CA ALA A 43 2.31 -15.61 -16.34
C ALA A 43 3.21 -16.82 -16.57
N GLU A 44 2.70 -17.80 -17.32
CA GLU A 44 3.43 -18.97 -17.79
C GLU A 44 4.50 -18.56 -18.81
N ASP A 45 4.15 -17.71 -19.79
CA ASP A 45 5.14 -17.21 -20.77
C ASP A 45 6.30 -16.44 -20.09
N ALA A 46 5.98 -15.65 -19.06
CA ALA A 46 6.99 -14.95 -18.27
C ALA A 46 7.91 -15.93 -17.52
N GLN A 47 7.35 -17.02 -16.99
CA GLN A 47 8.09 -18.06 -16.29
C GLN A 47 8.96 -18.87 -17.25
N ASP A 48 8.40 -19.34 -18.37
CA ASP A 48 9.12 -20.08 -19.41
C ASP A 48 10.26 -19.24 -19.98
N TYR A 49 10.02 -17.94 -20.20
CA TYR A 49 11.07 -17.03 -20.61
C TYR A 49 12.17 -16.92 -19.55
N MET A 50 11.82 -16.77 -18.26
CA MET A 50 12.81 -16.75 -17.19
C MET A 50 13.65 -18.02 -17.15
N ASP A 51 13.01 -19.18 -17.16
CA ASP A 51 13.69 -20.48 -17.08
C ASP A 51 14.61 -20.66 -18.28
N LYS A 52 14.15 -20.29 -19.49
CA LYS A 52 14.97 -20.28 -20.70
C LYS A 52 16.19 -19.37 -20.58
N GLN A 53 16.04 -18.16 -20.01
CA GLN A 53 17.16 -17.24 -19.82
C GLN A 53 18.17 -17.79 -18.79
N VAL A 54 17.69 -18.35 -17.68
CA VAL A 54 18.55 -18.96 -16.64
C VAL A 54 19.32 -20.14 -17.21
N SER A 55 18.65 -21.06 -17.91
CA SER A 55 19.31 -22.20 -18.57
C SER A 55 20.35 -21.76 -19.60
N ALA A 56 20.03 -20.75 -20.43
CA ALA A 56 20.99 -20.21 -21.40
C ALA A 56 22.23 -19.62 -20.71
N LYS A 57 22.06 -18.94 -19.57
CA LYS A 57 23.18 -18.37 -18.81
C LYS A 57 24.05 -19.43 -18.14
N ARG A 58 23.44 -20.50 -17.61
CA ARG A 58 24.17 -21.65 -17.07
C ARG A 58 25.02 -22.34 -18.14
N ILE A 59 24.50 -22.49 -19.36
CA ILE A 59 25.28 -23.00 -20.51
C ILE A 59 26.46 -22.09 -20.84
N GLN A 60 26.31 -20.77 -20.68
CA GLN A 60 27.38 -19.78 -20.85
C GLN A 60 28.42 -19.79 -19.71
N GLY A 61 28.31 -20.70 -18.74
CA GLY A 61 29.25 -20.84 -17.63
C GLY A 61 28.99 -19.88 -16.46
N TYR A 62 27.83 -19.22 -16.42
CA TYR A 62 27.42 -18.48 -15.23
C TYR A 62 27.05 -19.46 -14.12
N VAL A 63 27.51 -19.17 -12.90
CA VAL A 63 27.31 -20.03 -11.73
C VAL A 63 26.38 -19.33 -10.75
N ASP A 64 25.51 -20.10 -10.08
CA ASP A 64 24.64 -19.57 -9.03
C ASP A 64 25.51 -18.98 -7.91
N VAL A 65 25.26 -17.73 -7.54
CA VAL A 65 25.89 -17.14 -6.35
C VAL A 65 24.98 -17.44 -5.17
N ASN A 66 25.53 -18.11 -4.16
CA ASN A 66 24.87 -18.20 -2.87
C ASN A 66 24.87 -16.82 -2.22
N ILE A 67 23.86 -16.03 -2.54
CA ILE A 67 23.45 -14.93 -1.68
C ILE A 67 22.95 -15.61 -0.39
N PRO A 68 23.47 -15.26 0.81
CA PRO A 68 22.94 -15.80 2.05
C PRO A 68 21.49 -15.33 2.24
N GLU A 69 20.54 -16.09 1.69
CA GLU A 69 19.12 -15.91 1.94
C GLU A 69 18.78 -16.59 3.28
N THR A 70 18.10 -15.83 4.14
CA THR A 70 17.45 -16.29 5.37
C THR A 70 16.54 -17.47 5.05
N LYS A 71 16.79 -18.58 5.75
CA LYS A 71 16.18 -19.91 5.57
C LYS A 71 14.66 -19.85 5.39
N ASN A 72 14.18 -20.44 4.30
CA ASN A 72 13.01 -21.32 4.36
C ASN A 72 13.19 -22.48 3.38
N THR A 73 13.13 -23.68 3.95
CA THR A 73 13.55 -24.95 3.39
C THR A 73 12.41 -25.64 2.66
N THR A 74 12.60 -26.04 1.41
CA THR A 74 11.86 -27.16 0.82
C THR A 74 12.82 -28.04 0.03
N ASN A 75 13.02 -29.25 0.55
CA ASN A 75 13.76 -30.33 -0.08
C ASN A 75 13.05 -30.80 -1.36
N SER A 76 13.82 -30.95 -2.44
CA SER A 76 13.44 -31.72 -3.62
C SER A 76 14.24 -33.03 -3.64
N SER A 77 13.54 -34.13 -3.90
CA SER A 77 14.11 -35.44 -4.23
C SER A 77 13.37 -35.98 -5.45
N ALA A 78 14.12 -36.63 -6.32
CA ALA A 78 13.82 -36.83 -7.72
C ALA A 78 13.07 -38.12 -8.07
N SER A 79 12.61 -38.12 -9.34
CA SER A 79 12.80 -39.20 -10.33
C SER A 79 11.62 -40.13 -10.70
N THR A 80 11.34 -40.11 -12.01
CA THR A 80 11.15 -41.26 -12.93
C THR A 80 9.83 -42.06 -12.93
N GLN A 81 9.10 -41.96 -14.05
CA GLN A 81 8.81 -43.01 -15.06
C GLN A 81 7.39 -42.97 -15.64
N LYS A 82 7.34 -43.16 -16.98
CA LYS A 82 6.17 -43.27 -17.85
C LYS A 82 5.31 -44.50 -17.52
N SER A 83 4.00 -44.41 -17.74
CA SER A 83 3.15 -45.52 -18.21
C SER A 83 1.85 -44.97 -18.81
N ALA A 84 1.48 -45.45 -19.99
CA ALA A 84 0.22 -45.19 -20.67
C ALA A 84 -0.91 -46.06 -20.09
N LEU A 85 -2.16 -45.57 -20.09
CA LEU A 85 -3.34 -46.23 -20.66
C LEU A 85 -4.69 -45.64 -20.18
N THR A 86 -5.56 -45.46 -21.17
CA THR A 86 -7.04 -45.51 -21.16
C THR A 86 -7.86 -44.31 -20.68
N ALA A 87 -8.57 -43.75 -21.67
CA ALA A 87 -9.75 -42.91 -21.55
C ALA A 87 -10.85 -43.57 -20.70
N ARG A 88 -11.44 -42.78 -19.80
CA ARG A 88 -12.84 -42.90 -19.40
C ARG A 88 -13.36 -41.53 -19.00
N SER A 89 -14.28 -41.04 -19.83
CA SER A 89 -15.15 -39.90 -19.59
C SER A 89 -15.91 -40.10 -18.28
N ASN A 90 -15.87 -39.10 -17.39
CA ASN A 90 -16.96 -38.83 -16.46
C ASN A 90 -16.96 -37.37 -16.00
N SER A 91 -18.09 -36.71 -16.30
CA SER A 91 -18.58 -35.38 -15.93
C SER A 91 -17.64 -34.44 -15.17
N SER A 92 -17.12 -33.44 -15.89
CA SER A 92 -16.61 -32.20 -15.31
C SER A 92 -17.74 -31.46 -14.58
N ARG A 93 -17.79 -31.62 -13.26
CA ARG A 93 -18.54 -30.72 -12.38
C ARG A 93 -17.83 -29.38 -12.42
N SER A 94 -18.33 -28.48 -13.27
CA SER A 94 -17.87 -27.09 -13.42
C SER A 94 -17.63 -26.47 -12.04
N LEU A 95 -16.36 -26.22 -11.72
CA LEU A 95 -15.98 -25.30 -10.65
C LEU A 95 -16.59 -23.96 -11.04
N ARG A 96 -17.58 -23.49 -10.28
CA ARG A 96 -18.13 -22.15 -10.44
C ARG A 96 -17.00 -21.17 -10.17
N THR A 97 -16.50 -20.53 -11.22
CA THR A 97 -15.67 -19.33 -11.11
C THR A 97 -16.50 -18.28 -10.38
N VAL A 98 -16.03 -17.85 -9.20
CA VAL A 98 -16.74 -16.81 -8.44
C VAL A 98 -16.40 -15.50 -9.11
N THR A 99 -17.37 -14.90 -9.80
CA THR A 99 -17.15 -13.58 -10.41
C THR A 99 -16.95 -12.55 -9.30
N PRO A 100 -15.86 -11.75 -9.32
CA PRO A 100 -15.61 -10.76 -8.29
C PRO A 100 -16.75 -9.75 -8.22
N THR A 101 -17.33 -9.58 -7.03
CA THR A 101 -18.35 -8.56 -6.77
C THR A 101 -17.70 -7.24 -6.37
N LYS A 102 -18.38 -6.12 -6.61
CA LYS A 102 -17.95 -4.79 -6.18
C LYS A 102 -19.01 -4.16 -5.31
N GLU A 103 -18.68 -3.88 -4.07
CA GLU A 103 -19.58 -3.24 -3.11
C GLU A 103 -18.98 -1.91 -2.64
N LYS A 104 -19.79 -0.84 -2.61
CA LYS A 104 -19.36 0.51 -2.27
C LYS A 104 -20.29 1.14 -1.24
N VAL A 105 -19.70 1.74 -0.20
CA VAL A 105 -20.44 2.39 0.89
C VAL A 105 -19.91 3.78 1.21
N GLY A 106 -20.79 4.66 1.68
CA GLY A 106 -20.41 5.95 2.26
C GLY A 106 -20.06 5.82 3.75
N LEU A 107 -18.99 6.46 4.20
CA LEU A 107 -18.49 6.39 5.57
C LEU A 107 -18.78 7.67 6.35
N LYS A 108 -20.04 8.12 6.33
CA LYS A 108 -20.48 9.33 7.06
C LYS A 108 -20.28 9.10 8.57
N ARG A 109 -19.67 10.08 9.25
CA ARG A 109 -19.30 10.02 10.69
C ARG A 109 -18.35 8.88 11.07
N HIS A 110 -17.70 8.27 10.09
CA HIS A 110 -16.61 7.34 10.36
C HIS A 110 -15.32 8.12 10.58
N ALA A 111 -14.49 7.69 11.53
CA ALA A 111 -13.18 8.28 11.76
C ALA A 111 -12.31 8.24 10.48
N PRO A 112 -11.53 9.29 10.17
CA PRO A 112 -10.62 9.28 9.02
C PRO A 112 -9.58 8.17 9.12
N PRO A 113 -8.96 7.75 8.01
CA PRO A 113 -7.87 6.78 8.04
C PRO A 113 -6.61 7.42 8.62
N ASN A 114 -6.01 6.74 9.59
CA ASN A 114 -4.82 7.23 10.28
C ASN A 114 -3.57 6.50 9.80
N LEU A 115 -2.43 7.19 9.81
CA LEU A 115 -1.11 6.58 9.76
C LEU A 115 -0.88 5.92 11.12
N ASN A 116 -1.04 4.60 11.18
CA ASN A 116 -0.72 3.83 12.37
C ASN A 116 0.77 4.01 12.70
N ASN A 117 1.07 4.34 13.95
CA ASN A 117 2.44 4.28 14.52
C ASN A 117 2.77 2.85 14.99
N GLU A 118 1.95 1.88 14.62
CA GLU A 118 2.06 0.51 15.09
C GLU A 118 2.97 -0.26 14.14
N GLU A 119 3.79 -1.15 14.70
CA GLU A 119 4.72 -2.01 13.94
C GLU A 119 3.99 -2.86 12.89
N GLU A 120 2.69 -3.13 13.10
CA GLU A 120 1.86 -4.00 12.28
C GLU A 120 0.84 -3.23 11.42
N ILE A 121 0.71 -3.61 10.15
CA ILE A 121 -0.31 -3.06 9.26
C ILE A 121 -1.68 -3.67 9.61
N LYS A 122 -2.62 -2.83 10.04
CA LYS A 122 -3.98 -3.23 10.36
C LYS A 122 -4.95 -3.04 9.20
N VAL A 123 -5.99 -3.86 9.18
CA VAL A 123 -7.13 -3.72 8.27
C VAL A 123 -7.82 -2.39 8.55
N ASP A 124 -8.13 -1.60 7.51
CA ASP A 124 -8.84 -0.34 7.67
C ASP A 124 -10.24 -0.58 8.23
N SER A 125 -10.60 0.18 9.27
CA SER A 125 -11.90 0.04 9.97
C SER A 125 -13.11 0.35 9.10
N GLY A 126 -12.93 1.04 7.97
CA GLY A 126 -13.97 1.25 6.97
C GLY A 126 -14.50 -0.06 6.37
N LEU A 127 -13.71 -1.13 6.36
CA LEU A 127 -14.18 -2.45 5.90
C LEU A 127 -15.33 -2.99 6.76
N ALA A 128 -15.32 -2.72 8.07
CA ALA A 128 -16.38 -3.17 8.98
C ALA A 128 -17.76 -2.58 8.64
N LYS A 129 -17.82 -1.50 7.85
CA LYS A 129 -19.07 -0.91 7.34
C LYS A 129 -19.56 -1.56 6.05
N ILE A 130 -18.68 -2.22 5.30
CA ILE A 130 -19.03 -2.99 4.11
C ILE A 130 -19.39 -4.40 4.56
N ASP A 131 -18.44 -5.09 5.18
CA ASP A 131 -18.59 -6.46 5.63
C ASP A 131 -17.90 -6.64 7.00
N SER A 132 -18.69 -6.55 8.06
CA SER A 132 -18.23 -6.74 9.44
C SER A 132 -17.76 -8.17 9.72
N ALA A 133 -18.32 -9.17 9.02
CA ALA A 133 -17.94 -10.56 9.21
C ALA A 133 -16.57 -10.84 8.59
N LEU A 134 -16.31 -10.28 7.40
CA LEU A 134 -15.01 -10.35 6.75
C LEU A 134 -13.94 -9.58 7.52
N PHE A 135 -14.26 -8.38 8.02
CA PHE A 135 -13.33 -7.55 8.81
C PHE A 135 -12.69 -8.29 10.00
N SER A 136 -13.45 -9.19 10.64
CA SER A 136 -12.95 -9.98 11.78
C SER A 136 -12.04 -11.15 11.42
N LYS A 137 -11.89 -11.47 10.13
CA LYS A 137 -11.22 -12.71 9.66
C LYS A 137 -10.02 -12.45 8.78
N VAL A 138 -10.00 -11.31 8.09
CA VAL A 138 -8.94 -10.99 7.14
C VAL A 138 -7.75 -10.33 7.81
N CYS A 139 -6.58 -10.49 7.20
CA CYS A 139 -5.40 -9.68 7.46
C CYS A 139 -5.01 -8.89 6.20
N VAL A 140 -4.19 -7.84 6.37
CA VAL A 140 -3.65 -7.09 5.24
C VAL A 140 -2.46 -7.83 4.67
N HIS A 141 -2.39 -7.92 3.34
CA HIS A 141 -1.23 -8.48 2.67
C HIS A 141 0.03 -7.65 2.98
N PRO A 142 1.16 -8.27 3.38
CA PRO A 142 2.33 -7.57 3.92
C PRO A 142 2.99 -6.60 2.93
N ASN A 143 2.87 -6.86 1.63
CA ASN A 143 3.54 -6.08 0.59
C ASN A 143 2.57 -5.35 -0.36
N LEU A 144 1.26 -5.43 -0.15
CA LEU A 144 0.25 -4.92 -1.09
C LEU A 144 -0.74 -4.00 -0.38
N HIS A 145 -0.19 -2.91 0.15
CA HIS A 145 -0.94 -1.86 0.81
C HIS A 145 -0.33 -0.50 0.49
N ALA A 146 -1.14 0.55 0.40
CA ALA A 146 -0.65 1.90 0.22
C ALA A 146 -1.58 2.92 0.87
N LYS A 147 -0.99 3.91 1.55
CA LYS A 147 -1.67 5.17 1.85
C LYS A 147 -1.14 6.23 0.90
N LEU A 148 -2.06 6.86 0.19
CA LEU A 148 -1.79 7.88 -0.81
C LEU A 148 -2.47 9.19 -0.41
N ALA A 149 -1.87 10.32 -0.76
CA ALA A 149 -2.48 11.62 -0.55
C ALA A 149 -2.17 12.61 -1.67
N VAL A 150 -3.08 13.54 -1.91
CA VAL A 150 -2.97 14.57 -2.95
C VAL A 150 -3.41 15.91 -2.37
N VAL A 151 -2.54 16.91 -2.49
CA VAL A 151 -2.78 18.27 -2.02
C VAL A 151 -2.47 19.23 -3.16
N ASP A 152 -3.40 20.12 -3.47
CA ASP A 152 -3.25 21.23 -4.41
C ASP A 152 -4.09 22.39 -3.89
N LYS A 153 -3.42 23.37 -3.26
CA LYS A 153 -4.07 24.55 -2.68
C LYS A 153 -4.80 25.39 -3.73
N LYS A 154 -4.22 25.54 -4.93
CA LYS A 154 -4.80 26.35 -6.02
C LYS A 154 -6.13 25.77 -6.48
N LYS A 155 -6.24 24.42 -6.50
CA LYS A 155 -7.45 23.70 -6.91
C LYS A 155 -8.36 23.32 -5.74
N ASN A 156 -8.04 23.73 -4.50
CA ASN A 156 -8.73 23.30 -3.27
C ASN A 156 -8.89 21.76 -3.17
N ILE A 157 -7.82 21.05 -3.53
CA ILE A 157 -7.74 19.60 -3.45
C ILE A 157 -6.96 19.25 -2.19
N ASP A 158 -7.59 18.49 -1.32
CA ASP A 158 -6.95 17.82 -0.19
C ASP A 158 -7.67 16.49 0.02
N ARG A 159 -7.07 15.39 -0.45
CA ARG A 159 -7.70 14.07 -0.47
C ARG A 159 -6.71 12.97 -0.14
N TYR A 160 -7.25 11.88 0.38
CA TYR A 160 -6.51 10.64 0.61
C TYR A 160 -7.07 9.49 -0.23
N TYR A 161 -6.27 8.45 -0.37
CA TYR A 161 -6.66 7.16 -0.95
C TYR A 161 -5.92 6.03 -0.23
N ILE A 162 -6.65 5.09 0.34
CA ILE A 162 -6.16 3.85 0.97
C ILE A 162 -6.42 2.71 0.00
N LEU A 163 -5.43 1.84 -0.16
CA LEU A 163 -5.47 0.66 -0.99
C LEU A 163 -4.89 -0.50 -0.18
N GLN A 164 -5.65 -1.57 0.03
CA GLN A 164 -5.23 -2.74 0.80
C GLN A 164 -5.67 -4.02 0.09
N VAL A 165 -4.74 -4.92 -0.20
CA VAL A 165 -5.09 -6.32 -0.49
C VAL A 165 -5.32 -7.03 0.84
N LEU A 166 -6.44 -7.71 0.95
CA LEU A 166 -6.88 -8.43 2.15
C LEU A 166 -6.87 -9.93 1.87
N ILE A 167 -6.41 -10.71 2.85
CA ILE A 167 -6.31 -12.17 2.77
C ILE A 167 -7.25 -12.78 3.79
N ASP A 168 -8.20 -13.58 3.33
CA ASP A 168 -9.01 -14.46 4.18
C ASP A 168 -8.37 -15.85 4.24
N ASN A 169 -7.66 -16.12 5.34
CA ASN A 169 -6.99 -17.40 5.60
C ASN A 169 -7.94 -18.46 6.19
N THR A 170 -9.26 -18.22 6.24
CA THR A 170 -10.18 -19.20 6.83
C THR A 170 -10.24 -20.48 6.00
N THR A 171 -9.63 -21.53 6.55
CA THR A 171 -9.65 -22.87 5.95
C THR A 171 -11.03 -23.50 6.16
N LYS A 172 -11.91 -23.38 5.16
CA LYS A 172 -13.16 -24.16 5.15
C LYS A 172 -12.82 -25.60 4.80
N ARG A 173 -12.88 -26.51 5.79
CA ARG A 173 -12.90 -27.96 5.53
C ARG A 173 -14.18 -28.30 4.76
N LEU A 174 -14.03 -28.70 3.50
CA LEU A 174 -15.13 -29.36 2.79
C LEU A 174 -15.45 -30.66 3.53
N LYS A 175 -16.69 -30.82 4.00
CA LYS A 175 -17.17 -32.10 4.56
C LYS A 175 -17.09 -33.15 3.45
N GLY A 176 -16.18 -34.12 3.57
CA GLY A 176 -16.21 -35.32 2.71
C GLY A 176 -14.87 -35.92 2.29
N THR A 177 -13.73 -35.23 2.37
CA THR A 177 -12.45 -35.83 1.97
C THR A 177 -11.26 -35.21 2.72
N HIS A 178 -10.43 -36.07 3.31
CA HIS A 178 -9.15 -35.70 3.91
C HIS A 178 -8.17 -35.28 2.80
N LYS A 179 -8.21 -34.01 2.32
CA LYS A 179 -7.06 -33.25 1.74
C LYS A 179 -7.39 -32.00 0.93
N ASN A 180 -8.63 -31.53 0.83
CA ASN A 180 -8.90 -30.31 0.06
C ASN A 180 -8.80 -29.06 0.95
N ILE A 181 -7.58 -28.53 1.09
CA ILE A 181 -7.34 -27.18 1.62
C ILE A 181 -7.86 -26.21 0.56
N VAL A 182 -8.89 -25.43 0.92
CA VAL A 182 -9.37 -24.34 0.07
C VAL A 182 -8.28 -23.25 0.09
N PRO A 183 -7.82 -22.74 -1.06
CA PRO A 183 -6.86 -21.65 -1.11
C PRO A 183 -7.43 -20.39 -0.43
N PRO A 184 -6.58 -19.51 0.10
CA PRO A 184 -7.04 -18.25 0.69
C PRO A 184 -7.77 -17.40 -0.34
N MET A 185 -8.85 -16.76 0.10
CA MET A 185 -9.58 -15.80 -0.75
C MET A 185 -8.96 -14.43 -0.60
N HIS A 186 -8.86 -13.71 -1.71
CA HIS A 186 -8.28 -12.37 -1.73
C HIS A 186 -9.34 -11.30 -2.03
N TYR A 187 -9.16 -10.11 -1.48
CA TYR A 187 -10.03 -8.98 -1.73
C TYR A 187 -9.20 -7.71 -1.92
N LEU A 188 -9.71 -6.78 -2.73
CA LEU A 188 -9.14 -5.45 -2.85
C LEU A 188 -10.05 -4.45 -2.12
N PHE A 189 -9.55 -3.92 -1.02
CA PHE A 189 -10.21 -2.83 -0.30
C PHE A 189 -9.63 -1.48 -0.70
N THR A 190 -10.52 -0.54 -0.97
CA THR A 190 -10.17 0.85 -1.27
C THR A 190 -10.99 1.80 -0.42
N ARG A 191 -10.38 2.90 0.01
CA ARG A 191 -11.07 3.97 0.73
C ARG A 191 -10.54 5.33 0.34
N TRP A 192 -11.42 6.30 0.10
CA TRP A 192 -11.01 7.63 -0.35
C TRP A 192 -11.95 8.72 0.15
N GLY A 193 -11.43 9.93 0.29
CA GLY A 193 -12.21 11.06 0.77
C GLY A 193 -11.39 12.34 0.84
N ARG A 194 -12.02 13.41 1.35
CA ARG A 194 -11.27 14.58 1.79
C ARG A 194 -10.51 14.24 3.05
N THR A 195 -9.31 14.77 3.21
CA THR A 195 -8.52 14.59 4.45
C THR A 195 -9.31 15.06 5.67
N GLY A 196 -9.17 14.35 6.78
CA GLY A 196 -9.97 14.55 8.00
C GLY A 196 -11.38 13.96 7.96
N THR A 197 -11.82 13.36 6.84
CA THR A 197 -13.18 12.79 6.73
C THR A 197 -13.19 11.27 6.58
N GLY A 198 -14.32 10.66 6.95
CA GLY A 198 -14.54 9.22 6.79
C GLY A 198 -14.54 8.73 5.33
N GLY A 199 -14.97 9.57 4.38
CA GLY A 199 -14.91 9.29 2.95
C GLY A 199 -15.91 8.25 2.44
N GLN A 200 -15.50 7.50 1.42
CA GLN A 200 -16.19 6.36 0.83
C GLN A 200 -15.24 5.16 0.84
N ALA A 201 -15.80 3.96 0.95
CA ALA A 201 -15.03 2.73 0.83
C ALA A 201 -15.66 1.79 -0.20
N GLN A 202 -14.84 0.93 -0.78
CA GLN A 202 -15.26 -0.08 -1.73
C GLN A 202 -14.44 -1.36 -1.51
N LEU A 203 -15.12 -2.50 -1.58
CA LEU A 203 -14.55 -3.83 -1.54
C LEU A 203 -14.78 -4.50 -2.89
N GLU A 204 -13.72 -5.05 -3.48
CA GLU A 204 -13.81 -5.93 -4.65
C GLU A 204 -13.34 -7.34 -4.29
N GLY A 205 -14.07 -8.36 -4.75
CA GLY A 205 -13.75 -9.77 -4.53
C GLY A 205 -14.99 -10.63 -4.23
N PRO A 206 -14.79 -11.87 -3.74
CA PRO A 206 -13.49 -12.54 -3.61
C PRO A 206 -12.83 -12.77 -4.97
N PHE A 207 -11.50 -12.75 -5.01
CA PHE A 207 -10.69 -13.16 -6.14
C PHE A 207 -10.18 -14.59 -5.90
N ASP A 208 -10.18 -15.39 -6.97
CA ASP A 208 -9.81 -16.82 -6.91
C ASP A 208 -8.29 -17.03 -6.78
N GLY A 209 -7.47 -16.01 -7.07
CA GLY A 209 -6.02 -16.06 -6.98
C GLY A 209 -5.38 -14.73 -6.57
N GLU A 210 -4.22 -14.83 -5.93
CA GLU A 210 -3.40 -13.68 -5.51
C GLU A 210 -2.99 -12.81 -6.71
N GLU A 211 -2.69 -13.44 -7.86
CA GLU A 211 -2.25 -12.74 -9.07
C GLU A 211 -3.28 -11.76 -9.63
N GLU A 212 -4.56 -12.13 -9.60
CA GLU A 212 -5.64 -11.28 -10.12
C GLU A 212 -5.79 -10.02 -9.26
N VAL A 213 -5.76 -10.18 -7.93
CA VAL A 213 -5.87 -9.05 -7.00
C VAL A 213 -4.62 -8.16 -7.03
N GLU A 214 -3.44 -8.75 -7.25
CA GLU A 214 -2.17 -8.03 -7.44
C GLU A 214 -2.21 -7.13 -8.66
N GLU A 215 -2.68 -7.64 -9.79
CA GLU A 215 -2.80 -6.85 -11.02
C GLU A 215 -3.80 -5.70 -10.84
N LYS A 216 -4.94 -5.96 -10.19
CA LYS A 216 -5.93 -4.92 -9.87
C LYS A 216 -5.33 -3.86 -8.95
N PHE A 217 -4.62 -4.27 -7.91
CA PHE A 217 -3.91 -3.38 -7.00
C PHE A 217 -2.91 -2.50 -7.75
N ALA A 218 -2.02 -3.09 -8.54
CA ALA A 218 -0.99 -2.37 -9.31
C ALA A 218 -1.61 -1.40 -10.32
N THR A 219 -2.69 -1.80 -10.98
CA THR A 219 -3.44 -0.96 -11.93
C THR A 219 -4.05 0.25 -11.24
N VAL A 220 -4.74 0.04 -10.11
CA VAL A 220 -5.33 1.13 -9.32
C VAL A 220 -4.22 2.06 -8.82
N PHE A 221 -3.15 1.52 -8.25
CA PHE A 221 -2.01 2.28 -7.77
C PHE A 221 -1.43 3.17 -8.88
N ARG A 222 -1.05 2.60 -10.03
CA ARG A 222 -0.48 3.34 -11.16
C ARG A 222 -1.44 4.42 -11.67
N SER A 223 -2.75 4.15 -11.70
CA SER A 223 -3.73 5.15 -12.13
C SER A 223 -3.69 6.41 -11.24
N LYS A 224 -3.49 6.23 -9.93
CA LYS A 224 -3.49 7.31 -8.93
C LYS A 224 -2.14 8.01 -8.81
N THR A 225 -1.04 7.26 -8.91
CA THR A 225 0.32 7.78 -8.67
C THR A 225 1.07 8.13 -9.95
N GLY A 226 0.71 7.52 -11.09
CA GLY A 226 1.48 7.58 -12.33
C GLY A 226 2.65 6.59 -12.37
N VAL A 227 2.95 5.89 -11.27
CA VAL A 227 4.14 5.05 -11.12
C VAL A 227 3.73 3.58 -11.00
N ASP A 228 4.47 2.69 -11.65
CA ASP A 228 4.29 1.24 -11.48
C ASP A 228 4.65 0.84 -10.03
N TRP A 229 3.85 -0.02 -9.38
CA TRP A 229 4.10 -0.39 -7.98
C TRP A 229 5.48 -1.02 -7.75
N SER A 230 6.04 -1.75 -8.72
CA SER A 230 7.39 -2.31 -8.62
C SER A 230 8.51 -1.27 -8.59
N ASP A 231 8.26 -0.06 -9.07
CA ASP A 231 9.22 1.05 -9.07
C ASP A 231 8.87 2.10 -8.01
N ALA A 232 7.80 1.89 -7.24
CA ALA A 232 7.30 2.86 -6.28
C ALA A 232 8.12 2.87 -4.99
N VAL A 233 8.59 4.06 -4.61
CA VAL A 233 9.23 4.29 -3.32
C VAL A 233 8.37 5.27 -2.51
N PRO A 234 8.01 4.96 -1.26
CA PRO A 234 7.27 5.89 -0.42
C PRO A 234 8.04 7.20 -0.21
N GLY A 235 7.34 8.33 -0.23
CA GLY A 235 7.93 9.66 -0.13
C GLY A 235 8.40 10.25 -1.46
N MET A 236 8.29 9.51 -2.58
CA MET A 236 8.59 10.07 -3.90
C MET A 236 7.65 11.22 -4.26
N PHE A 237 8.20 12.22 -4.94
CA PHE A 237 7.43 13.32 -5.52
C PHE A 237 6.65 12.81 -6.73
N PRO A 238 5.31 12.87 -6.71
CA PRO A 238 4.50 12.47 -7.84
C PRO A 238 4.46 13.59 -8.89
N GLU A 239 4.00 13.24 -10.08
CA GLU A 239 3.62 14.21 -11.11
C GLU A 239 2.50 15.15 -10.64
N GLU A 240 2.34 16.29 -11.30
CA GLU A 240 1.29 17.24 -10.98
C GLU A 240 -0.10 16.58 -11.05
N GLY A 241 -0.91 16.79 -10.02
CA GLY A 241 -2.26 16.23 -9.93
C GLY A 241 -2.33 14.73 -9.57
N LYS A 242 -1.19 14.03 -9.49
CA LYS A 242 -1.13 12.64 -9.01
C LYS A 242 -0.97 12.56 -7.50
N TYR A 243 -1.32 11.42 -6.94
CA TYR A 243 -1.19 11.14 -5.51
C TYR A 243 0.26 10.81 -5.16
N SER A 244 0.73 11.34 -4.02
CA SER A 244 1.98 10.95 -3.38
C SER A 244 1.78 9.64 -2.63
N TYR A 245 2.71 8.70 -2.79
CA TYR A 245 2.76 7.48 -1.97
C TYR A 245 3.45 7.80 -0.64
N LEU A 246 2.75 7.65 0.48
CA LEU A 246 3.27 8.00 1.80
C LEU A 246 3.97 6.81 2.46
N LYS A 247 5.08 7.09 3.15
CA LYS A 247 5.77 6.07 3.96
C LYS A 247 4.87 5.63 5.11
N ASN A 248 4.54 4.35 5.16
CA ASN A 248 3.92 3.73 6.33
C ASN A 248 4.95 3.64 7.47
N ASN A 249 4.45 3.65 8.71
CA ASN A 249 5.25 3.39 9.91
C ASN A 249 6.42 4.38 10.11
N ILE A 250 6.08 5.64 10.35
CA ILE A 250 7.06 6.63 10.80
C ILE A 250 7.38 6.29 12.25
N ASN A 251 8.66 6.09 12.58
CA ASN A 251 9.11 5.90 13.96
C ASN A 251 8.99 7.22 14.75
N MET A 252 7.75 7.59 15.05
CA MET A 252 7.41 8.67 15.96
C MET A 252 7.20 8.06 17.33
N LYS A 253 8.26 8.10 18.16
CA LYS A 253 8.30 7.51 19.50
C LYS A 253 7.15 7.95 20.42
N THR A 254 6.53 9.09 20.14
CA THR A 254 5.48 9.67 20.99
C THR A 254 4.43 10.40 20.16
N ARG A 255 3.16 10.23 20.55
CA ARG A 255 2.01 10.97 20.00
C ARG A 255 2.05 12.40 20.52
N GLY A 256 2.22 13.36 19.62
CA GLY A 256 2.34 14.77 19.99
C GLY A 256 1.02 15.35 20.50
N LYS A 257 1.13 16.29 21.43
CA LYS A 257 0.03 17.16 21.89
C LYS A 257 0.16 18.52 21.23
N TRP A 258 -0.91 18.99 20.61
CA TRP A 258 -0.91 20.25 19.88
C TRP A 258 -1.50 21.39 20.71
N HIS A 259 -0.83 22.54 20.67
CA HIS A 259 -1.24 23.77 21.35
C HIS A 259 -1.23 24.94 20.38
N TYR A 260 -2.11 25.91 20.57
CA TYR A 260 -2.10 27.18 19.86
C TYR A 260 -1.90 28.34 20.85
N PHE A 261 -1.22 29.38 20.40
CA PHE A 261 -1.03 30.58 21.20
C PHE A 261 -2.18 31.56 20.98
N LEU A 262 -2.76 32.07 22.07
CA LEU A 262 -3.69 33.19 22.07
C LEU A 262 -2.97 34.45 22.52
N ARG A 263 -3.24 35.55 21.82
CA ARG A 263 -2.81 36.90 22.17
C ARG A 263 -3.97 37.86 21.99
N ASN A 264 -4.23 38.71 22.98
CA ASN A 264 -5.29 39.72 22.95
C ASN A 264 -6.66 39.12 22.61
N ASP A 265 -7.07 38.07 23.33
CA ASP A 265 -8.35 37.42 23.04
C ASP A 265 -9.54 38.36 23.32
N PRO A 266 -10.48 38.55 22.36
CA PRO A 266 -11.62 39.45 22.54
C PRO A 266 -12.56 39.08 23.68
N LEU A 267 -12.54 37.82 24.13
CA LEU A 267 -13.36 37.32 25.24
C LEU A 267 -12.61 37.40 26.58
N GLY A 268 -11.45 38.07 26.62
CA GLY A 268 -10.69 38.31 27.85
C GLY A 268 -9.88 37.10 28.34
N LYS A 269 -9.67 36.08 27.50
CA LYS A 269 -8.77 34.98 27.88
C LYS A 269 -7.34 35.50 28.00
N PRO A 270 -6.60 35.10 29.07
CA PRO A 270 -5.19 35.47 29.21
C PRO A 270 -4.36 35.00 28.02
N ASP A 271 -3.34 35.78 27.66
CA ASP A 271 -2.35 35.37 26.68
C ASP A 271 -1.66 34.08 27.12
N GLY A 272 -1.48 33.13 26.21
CA GLY A 272 -0.88 31.85 26.55
C GLY A 272 -1.09 30.73 25.55
N TRP A 273 -0.51 29.57 25.86
CA TRP A 273 -0.67 28.34 25.10
C TRP A 273 -1.90 27.58 25.56
N TYR A 274 -2.78 27.25 24.62
CA TYR A 274 -4.00 26.50 24.87
C TYR A 274 -3.97 25.18 24.10
N PRO A 275 -4.37 24.07 24.73
CA PRO A 275 -4.43 22.79 24.05
C PRO A 275 -5.51 22.82 22.97
N TYR A 276 -5.24 22.10 21.88
CA TYR A 276 -6.27 21.75 20.91
C TYR A 276 -7.29 20.84 21.60
N ASP A 277 -8.55 20.89 21.15
CA ASP A 277 -9.48 19.83 21.52
C ASP A 277 -9.00 18.47 20.96
N LYS A 278 -9.59 17.39 21.49
CA LYS A 278 -9.15 16.02 21.20
C LYS A 278 -9.18 15.71 19.70
N GLN A 279 -10.19 16.19 18.96
CA GLN A 279 -10.36 15.90 17.55
C GLN A 279 -9.36 16.70 16.71
N ASN A 280 -9.31 18.02 16.92
CA ASN A 280 -8.37 18.89 16.23
C ASN A 280 -6.90 18.50 16.51
N SER A 281 -6.58 18.09 17.74
CA SER A 281 -5.25 17.59 18.08
C SER A 281 -4.91 16.29 17.34
N ALA A 282 -5.89 15.40 17.14
CA ALA A 282 -5.69 14.16 16.39
C ALA A 282 -5.52 14.44 14.89
N ASP A 283 -6.34 15.32 14.33
CA ASP A 283 -6.27 15.71 12.91
C ASP A 283 -4.96 16.44 12.60
N THR A 284 -4.52 17.36 13.46
CA THR A 284 -3.23 18.07 13.29
C THR A 284 -2.05 17.12 13.38
N GLU A 285 -2.08 16.16 14.31
CA GLU A 285 -1.05 15.13 14.43
C GLU A 285 -1.01 14.24 13.18
N GLU A 286 -2.15 13.91 12.59
CA GLU A 286 -2.21 13.12 11.36
C GLU A 286 -1.63 13.89 10.17
N LEU A 287 -1.95 15.18 10.02
CA LEU A 287 -1.33 16.02 8.99
C LEU A 287 0.19 16.10 9.15
N TYR A 288 0.66 16.23 10.39
CA TYR A 288 2.09 16.25 10.69
C TYR A 288 2.77 14.93 10.32
N LYS A 289 2.16 13.79 10.64
CA LYS A 289 2.65 12.48 10.18
C LYS A 289 2.71 12.42 8.66
N GLU A 290 1.65 12.81 7.94
CA GLU A 290 1.66 12.81 6.48
C GLU A 290 2.79 13.68 5.91
N TYR A 291 3.03 14.86 6.51
CA TYR A 291 4.14 15.73 6.14
C TYR A 291 5.50 15.05 6.31
N ILE A 292 5.76 14.42 7.47
CA ILE A 292 7.01 13.67 7.70
C ILE A 292 7.11 12.45 6.76
N SER A 293 6.03 11.68 6.58
CA SER A 293 5.95 10.52 5.66
C SER A 293 6.19 10.88 4.21
N SER A 294 5.91 12.13 3.84
CA SER A 294 6.18 12.69 2.51
C SER A 294 7.61 13.20 2.34
N ASN A 295 8.51 12.90 3.29
CA ASN A 295 9.86 13.45 3.35
C ASN A 295 9.87 14.98 3.43
N ASN A 296 9.00 15.55 4.28
CA ASN A 296 8.87 17.00 4.50
C ASN A 296 8.55 17.77 3.22
N SER A 297 7.74 17.19 2.33
CA SER A 297 7.39 17.84 1.07
C SER A 297 6.58 19.11 1.32
N VAL A 298 6.97 20.20 0.66
CA VAL A 298 6.24 21.50 0.66
C VAL A 298 4.78 21.33 0.23
N ARG A 299 4.47 20.28 -0.56
CA ARG A 299 3.08 19.96 -0.92
C ARG A 299 2.19 19.66 0.29
N PHE A 300 2.78 19.10 1.35
CA PHE A 300 2.10 18.68 2.57
C PHE A 300 2.30 19.66 3.72
N SER A 301 3.09 20.74 3.54
CA SER A 301 3.38 21.70 4.61
C SER A 301 2.14 22.49 5.04
N THR A 302 1.21 22.74 4.12
CA THR A 302 0.04 23.58 4.38
C THR A 302 -1.24 22.83 4.02
N ARG A 303 -2.13 22.66 5.00
CA ARG A 303 -3.33 21.80 4.91
C ARG A 303 -4.49 22.45 5.65
N PHE A 304 -5.70 21.93 5.46
CA PHE A 304 -6.90 22.50 6.09
C PHE A 304 -7.51 21.53 7.11
N ILE A 305 -7.83 22.03 8.30
CA ILE A 305 -8.59 21.31 9.33
C ILE A 305 -9.92 22.02 9.54
N HIS A 306 -11.02 21.27 9.52
CA HIS A 306 -12.31 21.77 9.98
C HIS A 306 -12.53 21.40 11.43
N SER A 307 -12.69 22.41 12.28
CA SER A 307 -12.95 22.25 13.69
C SER A 307 -14.45 22.13 13.93
N GLU A 308 -14.94 20.94 14.27
CA GLU A 308 -16.35 20.74 14.61
C GLU A 308 -16.75 21.53 15.86
N SER A 309 -15.83 21.70 16.83
CA SER A 309 -16.08 22.39 18.09
C SER A 309 -16.33 23.89 17.92
N SER A 310 -15.67 24.51 16.93
CA SER A 310 -15.78 25.94 16.68
C SER A 310 -16.53 26.29 15.38
N GLY A 311 -16.81 25.29 14.53
CA GLY A 311 -17.38 25.47 13.20
C GLY A 311 -16.45 26.16 12.19
N PHE A 312 -15.21 26.48 12.56
CA PHE A 312 -14.25 27.17 11.71
C PHE A 312 -13.33 26.20 10.98
N THR A 313 -12.82 26.64 9.84
CA THR A 313 -11.74 25.98 9.12
C THR A 313 -10.44 26.74 9.36
N TYR A 314 -9.37 26.00 9.59
CA TYR A 314 -8.03 26.54 9.81
C TYR A 314 -7.09 26.03 8.72
N GLU A 315 -6.37 26.96 8.10
CA GLU A 315 -5.18 26.64 7.31
C GLU A 315 -4.02 26.44 8.28
N VAL A 316 -3.51 25.22 8.37
CA VAL A 316 -2.38 24.84 9.23
C VAL A 316 -1.12 24.78 8.38
N ASP A 317 -0.09 25.51 8.79
CA ASP A 317 1.24 25.51 8.20
C ASP A 317 2.24 24.86 9.16
N LEU A 318 2.73 23.68 8.77
CA LEU A 318 3.63 22.83 9.55
C LEU A 318 5.11 23.23 9.41
N VAL A 319 5.44 24.14 8.49
CA VAL A 319 6.79 24.70 8.34
C VAL A 319 6.92 25.93 9.23
N LEU A 320 5.97 26.85 9.11
CA LEU A 320 5.92 28.07 9.93
C LEU A 320 5.38 27.81 11.33
N MET A 321 4.86 26.61 11.60
CA MET A 321 4.20 26.25 12.85
C MET A 321 3.15 27.30 13.22
N SER A 322 2.23 27.54 12.28
CA SER A 322 1.12 28.48 12.45
C SER A 322 -0.21 27.93 11.98
N GLN A 323 -1.30 28.52 12.44
CA GLN A 323 -2.64 28.29 11.91
C GLN A 323 -3.34 29.62 11.62
N LYS A 324 -4.11 29.66 10.54
CA LYS A 324 -4.91 30.82 10.13
C LYS A 324 -6.37 30.43 10.02
N ASN A 325 -7.26 31.11 10.76
CA ASN A 325 -8.69 30.96 10.56
C ASN A 325 -9.05 31.47 9.15
N THR A 326 -9.67 30.63 8.32
CA THR A 326 -9.94 30.97 6.92
C THR A 326 -11.05 32.01 6.74
N MET A 327 -11.90 32.23 7.75
CA MET A 327 -12.95 33.23 7.74
C MET A 327 -12.48 34.58 8.29
N SER A 328 -11.91 34.60 9.51
CA SER A 328 -11.51 35.85 10.17
C SER A 328 -10.12 36.33 9.76
N GLY A 329 -9.30 35.46 9.15
CA GLY A 329 -7.91 35.75 8.83
C GLY A 329 -6.97 35.74 10.04
N THR A 330 -7.48 35.50 11.25
CA THR A 330 -6.69 35.48 12.48
C THR A 330 -5.60 34.41 12.41
N LEU A 331 -4.34 34.84 12.53
CA LEU A 331 -3.16 33.99 12.55
C LEU A 331 -2.73 33.70 14.00
N ARG A 332 -2.36 32.46 14.28
CA ARG A 332 -1.87 32.02 15.60
C ARG A 332 -0.67 31.10 15.42
N SER A 333 0.31 31.21 16.31
CA SER A 333 1.39 30.22 16.41
C SER A 333 0.86 28.91 16.98
N ILE A 334 1.43 27.79 16.56
CA ILE A 334 1.08 26.45 17.03
C ILE A 334 2.35 25.72 17.46
N ALA A 335 2.23 24.76 18.37
CA ALA A 335 3.35 23.98 18.86
C ALA A 335 2.95 22.52 19.10
N ARG A 336 3.89 21.61 18.78
CA ARG A 336 3.79 20.18 19.08
C ARG A 336 4.67 19.88 20.28
N HIS A 337 4.06 19.41 21.37
CA HIS A 337 4.75 18.96 22.58
C HIS A 337 4.73 17.43 22.63
N ILE A 338 5.78 16.81 23.17
CA ILE A 338 5.90 15.36 23.34
C ILE A 338 5.50 14.96 24.76
#